data_AF-A0A5C5WED1-F1
#
_entry.id   AF-A0A5C5WED1-F1
#
_cell.length_a   1.000
_cell.length_b   1.000
_cell.length_c   1.000
_cell.angle_alpha   90.00
_cell.angle_beta   90.00
_cell.angle_gamma   90.00
#
_symmetry.space_group_name_H-M   'P 1'
#
loop_
_entity.id
_entity.type
_entity.pdbx_description
1 polymer ?
#
loop_
_entity_poly.entity_id
_entity_poly.type
_entity_poly.pdbx_seq_one_letter_code
_entity_poly.pdbx_strand_id
1 'polypeptide(L)'
;MCLITSRSSLKDHCRDLILLSATPHQGDHYRFYMLMKLLDPAMFSSPEYMLENRHRLNSIIFRRTKADACRPDGSTLFARRSVHTESFIMSEPEREFYNELNVYLTGAASTPRTTTRRR
;
A
#
# COMPACT_ATOMS: atom_id res chain seq x y z
N MET A 1 4.74 0.57 -15.92
CA MET A 1 5.41 -0.36 -14.97
C MET A 1 6.85 0.12 -14.84
N CYS A 2 7.16 0.93 -13.83
CA CYS A 2 8.53 1.40 -13.60
C CYS A 2 9.04 0.70 -12.35
N LEU A 3 10.02 -0.19 -12.54
CA LEU A 3 10.79 -0.80 -11.48
C LEU A 3 11.65 0.30 -10.86
N ILE A 4 11.35 0.68 -9.61
CA ILE A 4 12.22 1.60 -8.87
C ILE A 4 13.45 0.79 -8.46
N THR A 5 14.49 0.83 -9.29
CA THR A 5 15.85 0.44 -8.92
C THR A 5 16.45 1.53 -8.02
N SER A 6 17.39 1.12 -7.15
CA SER A 6 17.85 1.84 -5.96
C SER A 6 18.07 3.38 -6.06
N ARG A 7 17.81 4.07 -4.94
CA ARG A 7 17.87 5.54 -4.72
C ARG A 7 19.10 6.27 -5.29
N SER A 8 20.28 5.65 -5.22
CA SER A 8 21.54 6.27 -5.70
C SER A 8 21.66 6.26 -7.22
N SER A 9 20.98 5.36 -7.91
CA SER A 9 21.16 5.18 -9.35
C SER A 9 20.35 6.14 -10.21
N LEU A 10 19.39 6.88 -9.65
CA LEU A 10 18.53 7.79 -10.43
C LEU A 10 18.82 9.27 -10.15
N LYS A 11 19.18 9.60 -8.92
CA LYS A 11 19.37 11.00 -8.50
C LYS A 11 20.53 11.69 -9.22
N ASP A 12 21.60 10.95 -9.51
CA ASP A 12 22.79 11.49 -10.18
C ASP A 12 22.70 11.41 -11.71
N HIS A 13 21.65 10.76 -12.25
CA HIS A 13 21.49 10.52 -13.69
C HIS A 13 20.37 11.35 -14.33
N CYS A 14 19.54 12.03 -13.53
CA CYS A 14 18.45 12.85 -14.02
C CYS A 14 18.37 14.16 -13.24
N ARG A 15 18.40 15.29 -13.96
CA ARG A 15 18.20 16.63 -13.38
C ARG A 15 16.77 16.82 -12.87
N ASP A 16 15.80 16.34 -13.64
CA ASP A 16 14.37 16.47 -13.36
C ASP A 16 13.72 15.09 -13.30
N LEU A 17 12.88 14.86 -12.29
CA LEU A 17 12.22 13.57 -12.05
C LEU A 17 10.70 13.78 -11.90
N ILE A 18 9.92 13.13 -12.76
CA ILE A 18 8.45 13.08 -12.67
C ILE A 18 8.04 11.65 -12.35
N LEU A 19 7.30 11.47 -11.26
CA LEU A 19 6.74 10.18 -10.87
C LEU A 19 5.24 10.13 -11.15
N LEU A 20 4.83 9.17 -11.98
CA LEU A 20 3.43 8.91 -12.28
C LEU A 20 2.96 7.67 -11.50
N SER A 21 2.06 7.87 -10.53
CA SER A 21 1.45 6.78 -9.76
C SER A 21 -0.02 7.05 -9.51
N ALA A 22 -0.86 6.03 -9.68
CA ALA A 22 -2.29 6.12 -9.40
C ALA A 22 -2.58 6.13 -7.88
N THR A 23 -1.80 5.37 -7.10
CA THR A 23 -1.97 5.20 -5.65
C THR A 23 -0.60 4.96 -5.01
N PRO A 24 0.16 6.01 -4.68
CA PRO A 24 1.56 5.87 -4.24
C PRO A 24 1.71 5.27 -2.82
N HIS A 25 0.61 5.07 -2.09
CA HIS A 25 0.62 4.40 -0.79
C HIS A 25 -0.42 3.28 -0.76
N GLN A 26 -0.07 2.17 -0.09
CA GLN A 26 -0.96 1.04 0.20
C GLN A 26 -1.14 0.86 1.72
N GLY A 27 -1.30 1.97 2.44
CA GLY A 27 -1.43 1.97 3.92
C GLY A 27 -0.10 2.00 4.69
N ASP A 28 1.04 2.01 4.00
CA ASP A 28 2.37 2.09 4.60
C ASP A 28 2.94 3.51 4.47
N HIS A 29 2.98 4.23 5.60
CA HIS A 29 3.49 5.60 5.65
C HIS A 29 5.00 5.69 5.41
N TYR A 30 5.76 4.69 5.82
CA TYR A 30 7.22 4.69 5.68
C TYR A 30 7.62 4.57 4.21
N ARG A 31 6.98 3.66 3.47
CA ARG A 31 7.21 3.51 2.03
C ARG A 31 6.84 4.78 1.27
N PHE A 32 5.72 5.41 1.62
CA PHE A 32 5.33 6.68 1.02
C PHE A 32 6.33 7.80 1.32
N TYR A 33 6.80 7.89 2.56
CA TYR A 33 7.86 8.82 2.96
C TYR A 33 9.16 8.63 2.16
N MET A 34 9.59 7.39 1.95
CA MET A 34 10.79 7.09 1.14
C MET A 34 10.64 7.52 -0.32
N LEU A 35 9.43 7.45 -0.86
CA LEU A 35 9.11 7.95 -2.19
C LEU A 35 9.22 9.48 -2.26
N MET A 36 8.71 10.19 -1.24
CA MET A 36 8.83 11.64 -1.17
C MET A 36 10.29 12.08 -1.01
N LYS A 37 11.09 11.34 -0.23
CA LYS A 37 12.53 11.58 -0.11
C LYS A 37 13.32 11.38 -1.39
N LEU A 38 12.78 10.65 -2.37
CA LEU A 38 13.39 10.54 -3.69
C LEU A 38 13.20 11.83 -4.50
N LEU A 39 12.05 12.48 -4.37
CA LEU A 39 11.72 13.73 -5.06
C LEU A 39 12.37 14.94 -4.39
N ASP A 40 12.22 15.06 -3.07
CA ASP A 40 12.83 16.12 -2.27
C ASP A 40 13.27 15.57 -0.89
N PRO A 41 14.57 15.35 -0.68
CA PRO A 41 15.08 14.81 0.58
C PRO A 41 15.00 15.81 1.76
N ALA A 42 14.85 17.11 1.50
CA ALA A 42 14.84 18.15 2.52
C ALA A 42 13.41 18.48 3.00
N MET A 43 12.39 18.02 2.28
CA MET A 43 10.98 18.34 2.61
C MET A 43 10.56 17.82 3.98
N PHE A 44 10.98 16.60 4.36
CA PHE A 44 10.56 15.95 5.60
C PHE A 44 11.72 15.27 6.34
N SER A 45 11.83 15.57 7.64
CA SER A 45 12.85 15.01 8.52
C SER A 45 12.57 13.56 8.93
N SER A 46 11.29 13.20 9.13
CA SER A 46 10.85 11.85 9.48
C SER A 46 9.47 11.51 8.89
N PRO A 47 9.07 10.22 8.87
CA PRO A 47 7.72 9.80 8.48
C PRO A 47 6.61 10.45 9.34
N GLU A 48 6.84 10.58 10.63
CA GLU A 48 5.89 11.17 11.60
C GLU A 48 5.68 12.65 11.28
N TYR A 49 6.78 13.38 11.07
CA TYR A 49 6.73 14.79 10.69
C TYR A 49 5.97 15.00 9.36
N MET A 50 6.13 14.10 8.39
CA MET A 50 5.35 14.12 7.14
C MET A 50 3.85 13.95 7.39
N LEU A 51 3.45 13.09 8.33
CA LEU A 51 2.04 12.85 8.66
C LEU A 51 1.38 14.04 9.34
N GLU A 52 2.11 14.71 10.23
CA GLU A 52 1.68 15.96 10.88
C GLU A 52 1.59 17.11 9.86
N ASN A 53 2.50 17.14 8.89
CA ASN A 53 2.64 18.23 7.91
C ASN A 53 2.21 17.84 6.49
N ARG A 54 1.18 17.00 6.35
CA ARG A 54 0.72 16.49 5.05
C ARG A 54 0.38 17.57 4.02
N HIS A 55 -0.04 18.75 4.47
CA HIS A 55 -0.34 19.89 3.59
C HIS A 55 0.87 20.32 2.73
N ARG A 56 2.11 20.10 3.19
CA ARG A 56 3.33 20.43 2.43
C ARG A 56 3.48 19.59 1.16
N LEU A 57 2.85 18.41 1.11
CA LEU A 57 2.83 17.55 -0.07
C LEU A 57 2.20 18.22 -1.30
N ASN A 58 1.31 19.20 -1.09
CA ASN A 58 0.65 19.93 -2.18
C ASN A 58 1.63 20.71 -3.07
N SER A 59 2.88 20.94 -2.60
CA SER A 59 3.93 21.58 -3.40
C SER A 59 4.56 20.69 -4.46
N ILE A 60 4.50 19.36 -4.28
CA ILE A 60 5.17 18.37 -5.17
C ILE A 60 4.22 17.31 -5.72
N ILE A 61 3.02 17.17 -5.15
CA ILE A 61 2.02 16.19 -5.58
C ILE A 61 0.86 16.90 -6.27
N PHE A 62 0.65 16.55 -7.53
CA PHE A 62 -0.57 16.86 -8.25
C PHE A 62 -1.46 15.62 -8.30
N ARG A 63 -2.60 15.67 -7.60
CA ARG A 63 -3.58 14.59 -7.59
C ARG A 63 -4.95 15.12 -7.98
N ARG A 64 -5.58 14.45 -8.94
CA ARG A 64 -6.98 14.66 -9.32
C ARG A 64 -7.73 13.35 -9.14
N THR A 65 -8.94 13.42 -8.61
CA THR A 65 -9.82 12.26 -8.48
C THR A 65 -10.79 12.23 -9.66
N LYS A 66 -11.40 11.07 -9.91
CA LYS A 66 -12.50 10.97 -10.88
C LYS A 66 -13.69 11.83 -10.48
N ALA A 67 -13.87 12.11 -9.19
CA ALA A 67 -14.92 13.00 -8.72
C ALA A 67 -14.68 14.47 -9.09
N ASP A 68 -13.41 14.89 -9.22
CA ASP A 68 -13.02 16.25 -9.61
C ASP A 68 -13.14 16.49 -11.12
N ALA A 69 -13.45 15.45 -11.90
CA ALA A 69 -13.60 15.52 -13.33
C ALA A 69 -15.07 15.75 -13.69
N CYS A 70 -15.39 16.99 -14.05
CA CYS A 70 -16.69 17.37 -14.59
C CYS A 70 -16.56 17.75 -16.07
N ARG A 71 -17.69 17.66 -16.78
CA ARG A 71 -17.83 18.27 -18.10
C ARG A 71 -17.81 19.80 -17.97
N PRO A 72 -17.61 20.54 -19.08
CA PRO A 72 -17.64 22.00 -19.07
C PRO A 72 -18.95 22.61 -18.52
N ASP A 73 -20.06 21.87 -18.63
CA ASP A 73 -21.37 22.25 -18.09
C ASP A 73 -21.52 21.98 -16.57
N GLY A 74 -20.49 21.45 -15.91
CA GLY A 74 -20.49 21.10 -14.49
C GLY A 74 -21.06 19.72 -14.16
N SER A 75 -21.59 18.98 -15.14
CA SER A 75 -22.11 17.63 -14.93
C SER A 75 -20.98 16.63 -14.65
N THR A 76 -21.28 15.60 -13.84
CA THR A 76 -20.30 14.56 -13.49
C THR A 76 -19.87 13.79 -14.73
N LEU A 77 -18.55 13.70 -14.98
CA LEU A 77 -18.04 12.96 -16.14
C LEU A 77 -18.25 11.45 -15.99
N PHE A 78 -18.17 10.93 -14.76
CA PHE A 78 -18.23 9.51 -14.45
C PHE A 78 -19.56 9.12 -13.79
N ALA A 79 -20.00 7.88 -14.04
CA ALA A 79 -21.15 7.29 -13.36
C ALA A 79 -20.88 7.13 -11.85
N ARG A 80 -21.94 7.18 -11.05
CA ARG A 80 -21.86 6.96 -9.62
C ARG A 80 -21.43 5.51 -9.34
N ARG A 81 -20.46 5.34 -8.43
CA ARG A 81 -20.04 4.02 -7.96
C ARG A 81 -21.16 3.37 -7.15
N SER A 82 -21.63 2.20 -7.59
CA SER A 82 -22.43 1.28 -6.77
C SER A 82 -21.54 0.14 -6.28
N VAL A 83 -21.66 -0.24 -5.01
CA VAL A 83 -20.89 -1.34 -4.42
C VAL A 83 -21.88 -2.31 -3.80
N HIS A 84 -21.81 -3.56 -4.23
CA HIS A 84 -22.60 -4.66 -3.70
C HIS A 84 -21.63 -5.69 -3.12
N THR A 85 -21.83 -6.04 -1.84
CA THR A 85 -21.07 -7.07 -1.16
C THR A 85 -21.94 -8.31 -1.12
N GLU A 86 -21.58 -9.32 -1.91
CA GLU A 86 -22.24 -10.62 -1.86
C GLU A 86 -21.67 -11.44 -0.71
N SER A 87 -22.55 -12.07 0.07
CA SER A 87 -22.16 -13.02 1.11
C SER A 87 -22.23 -14.45 0.57
N PHE A 88 -21.28 -15.28 1.03
CA PHE A 88 -21.22 -16.69 0.68
C PHE A 88 -21.26 -17.51 1.96
N ILE A 89 -21.95 -18.64 1.91
CA ILE A 89 -21.93 -19.64 2.99
C ILE A 89 -20.95 -20.71 2.54
N MET A 90 -19.99 -21.05 3.42
CA MET A 90 -19.06 -22.15 3.16
C MET A 90 -19.83 -23.46 3.06
N SER A 91 -19.50 -24.26 2.06
CA SER A 91 -19.92 -25.66 2.01
C SER A 91 -19.26 -26.47 3.14
N GLU A 92 -19.80 -27.64 3.46
CA GLU A 92 -19.24 -28.50 4.50
C GLU A 92 -17.75 -28.82 4.28
N PRO A 93 -17.30 -29.22 3.07
CA PRO A 93 -15.88 -29.49 2.83
C PRO A 93 -14.98 -28.26 2.96
N GLU A 94 -15.47 -27.07 2.55
CA GLU A 94 -14.72 -25.81 2.70
C GLU A 94 -14.54 -25.43 4.17
N ARG A 95 -15.58 -25.65 4.98
CA ARG A 95 -15.55 -25.39 6.42
C ARG A 95 -14.58 -26.31 7.14
N GLU A 96 -14.59 -27.60 6.80
CA GLU A 96 -13.63 -28.58 7.33
C GLU A 96 -12.19 -28.18 6.99
N PHE A 97 -11.91 -27.88 5.72
CA PHE A 97 -10.59 -27.43 5.28
C PHE A 97 -10.15 -26.13 5.99
N TYR A 98 -11.06 -25.16 6.11
CA TYR A 98 -10.78 -23.90 6.79
C TYR A 98 -10.39 -24.11 8.27
N ASN A 99 -11.08 -25.03 8.95
CA ASN A 99 -10.77 -25.36 10.34
C ASN A 99 -9.39 -26.03 10.48
N GLU A 100 -9.08 -27.00 9.63
CA GLU A 100 -7.77 -27.66 9.61
C GLU A 100 -6.63 -26.67 9.31
N LEU A 101 -6.84 -25.75 8.35
CA LEU A 101 -5.89 -24.68 8.05
C LEU A 101 -5.67 -23.77 9.27
N ASN A 102 -6.74 -23.42 10.00
CA ASN A 102 -6.63 -22.64 11.22
C ASN A 102 -5.83 -23.37 12.30
N VAL A 103 -6.04 -24.67 12.49
CA VAL A 103 -5.28 -25.50 13.44
C VAL A 103 -3.79 -25.52 13.07
N TYR A 104 -3.47 -25.68 11.78
CA TYR A 104 -2.10 -25.65 11.27
C TYR A 104 -1.43 -24.29 11.52
N LEU A 105 -2.09 -23.19 11.17
CA LEU A 105 -1.53 -21.83 11.30
C LEU A 105 -1.36 -21.37 12.76
N THR A 106 -2.28 -21.78 13.64
CA THR A 106 -2.24 -21.39 15.06
C THR A 106 -1.32 -22.28 15.91
N GLY A 107 -0.72 -23.32 15.32
CA GLY A 107 0.32 -24.12 15.98
C GLY A 107 -0.17 -25.05 17.08
N ALA A 108 -1.47 -25.39 17.11
CA ALA A 108 -1.99 -26.37 18.07
C ALA A 108 -1.43 -27.79 17.86
N ALA A 109 -0.79 -28.05 16.72
CA ALA A 109 0.13 -29.19 16.56
C ALA A 109 1.45 -28.90 17.28
N SER A 110 1.42 -29.09 18.60
CA SER A 110 2.61 -29.33 19.42
C SER A 110 3.53 -30.32 18.72
N THR A 111 4.60 -29.83 18.10
CA THR A 111 5.71 -30.69 17.72
C THR A 111 6.30 -31.18 19.04
N PRO A 112 6.29 -32.49 19.36
CA PRO A 112 7.02 -32.97 20.52
C PRO A 112 8.49 -32.69 20.22
N ARG A 113 9.09 -31.71 20.90
CA ARG A 113 10.55 -31.55 20.93
C ARG A 113 11.09 -32.83 21.54
N THR A 114 11.52 -33.75 20.69
CA THR A 114 12.28 -34.93 21.12
C THR A 114 13.59 -34.38 21.68
N THR A 115 13.63 -34.24 23.01
CA THR A 115 14.86 -33.94 23.73
C THR A 115 15.72 -35.19 23.64
N THR A 116 16.57 -35.23 22.60
CA THR A 116 17.72 -36.14 22.57
C THR A 116 18.62 -35.77 23.74
N ARG A 117 18.41 -36.46 24.86
CA ARG A 117 19.32 -36.50 26.00
C ARG A 117 20.62 -37.12 25.52
N ARG A 118 21.58 -36.29 25.12
CA ARG A 118 22.98 -36.70 24.97
C ARG A 118 23.51 -37.06 26.36
N ARG A 119 23.99 -38.30 26.47
CA ARG A 119 24.94 -38.72 27.50
C ARG A 119 26.27 -38.03 27.29
#